data_AF-A0A356QGI8-F1
#
_entry.id   AF-A0A356QGI8-F1
#
_cell.length_a   1.000
_cell.length_b   1.000
_cell.length_c   1.000
_cell.angle_alpha   90.00
_cell.angle_beta   90.00
_cell.angle_gamma   90.00
#
_symmetry.space_group_name_H-M   'P 1'
#
loop_
_entity.id
_entity.type
_entity.pdbx_description
1 polymer ?
#
loop_
_entity_poly.entity_id
_entity_poly.type
_entity_poly.pdbx_seq_one_letter_code
_entity_poly.pdbx_strand_id
1 'polypeptide(L)'
;HKGRVYFAIARIARRIPAMRRPWLAMSRSGEVPLASLFLCIIALTAASAWTLMVMQHPGPLLIDLQAQRLFSWLATPWLTDASLLLAEVGDKAGIITLVAPWALWLLLVKRIDLLAHGALALGGIGALNTLGKAVFARARPDTPDYLVGSFSYPSAHTSTWVVVVGITAAFVASP
;
A
#
# COMPACT_ATOMS: atom_id res chain seq x y z
N HIS A 1 -22.48 -20.66 15.97
CA HIS A 1 -22.81 -19.54 15.05
C HIS A 1 -21.81 -19.30 13.91
N LYS A 2 -20.69 -20.05 13.80
CA LYS A 2 -19.61 -19.79 12.84
C LYS A 2 -19.93 -20.40 11.45
N GLY A 3 -19.90 -19.61 10.38
CA GLY A 3 -19.85 -20.12 9.00
C GLY A 3 -21.05 -19.86 8.07
N ARG A 4 -22.22 -19.41 8.55
CA ARG A 4 -23.41 -19.20 7.68
C ARG A 4 -23.15 -18.23 6.52
N VAL A 5 -22.44 -17.12 6.81
CA VAL A 5 -22.06 -16.11 5.80
C VAL A 5 -21.06 -16.70 4.79
N TYR A 6 -20.08 -17.46 5.25
CA TYR A 6 -19.10 -18.14 4.39
C TYR A 6 -19.80 -19.11 3.41
N PHE A 7 -20.70 -19.96 3.90
CA PHE A 7 -21.41 -20.92 3.05
C PHE A 7 -22.37 -20.25 2.05
N ALA A 8 -22.99 -19.12 2.42
CA ALA A 8 -23.82 -18.33 1.51
C ALA A 8 -22.97 -17.76 0.36
N ILE A 9 -21.83 -17.14 0.68
CA ILE A 9 -20.90 -16.59 -0.31
C ILE A 9 -20.31 -17.70 -1.19
N ALA A 10 -19.93 -18.84 -0.61
CA ALA A 10 -19.43 -20.00 -1.35
C ALA A 10 -20.46 -20.55 -2.35
N ARG A 11 -21.74 -20.58 -1.97
CA ARG A 11 -22.83 -21.03 -2.86
C ARG A 11 -23.03 -20.07 -4.03
N ILE A 12 -22.95 -18.76 -3.80
CA ILE A 12 -23.06 -17.75 -4.85
C ILE A 12 -21.84 -17.80 -5.78
N ALA A 13 -20.63 -17.81 -5.22
CA ALA A 13 -19.38 -17.84 -5.99
C ALA A 13 -19.24 -19.07 -6.88
N ARG A 14 -19.77 -20.23 -6.45
CA ARG A 14 -19.79 -21.46 -7.27
C ARG A 14 -20.81 -21.43 -8.41
N ARG A 15 -21.85 -20.59 -8.32
CA ARG A 15 -22.88 -20.44 -9.37
C ARG A 15 -22.48 -19.46 -10.47
N ILE A 16 -21.61 -18.49 -10.17
CA ILE A 16 -21.14 -17.49 -11.14
C ILE A 16 -19.87 -18.01 -11.83
N PRO A 17 -19.87 -18.27 -13.16
CA PRO A 17 -18.73 -18.89 -13.85
C PRO A 17 -17.41 -18.13 -13.69
N ALA A 18 -17.46 -16.79 -13.69
CA ALA A 18 -16.29 -15.93 -13.51
C ALA A 18 -15.69 -16.02 -12.09
N MET A 19 -16.51 -16.23 -11.06
CA MET A 19 -16.06 -16.33 -9.68
C MET A 19 -15.64 -17.76 -9.29
N ARG A 20 -16.15 -18.77 -10.00
CA ARG A 20 -15.92 -20.17 -9.68
C ARG A 20 -14.44 -20.57 -9.77
N ARG A 21 -13.73 -20.17 -10.82
CA ARG A 21 -12.30 -20.49 -11.02
C ARG A 21 -11.40 -19.92 -9.92
N PRO A 22 -11.43 -18.61 -9.62
CA PRO A 22 -10.61 -18.05 -8.54
C PRO A 22 -11.02 -18.59 -7.17
N TRP A 23 -12.33 -18.78 -6.93
CA TRP A 23 -12.81 -19.40 -5.69
C TRP A 23 -12.21 -20.80 -5.47
N LEU A 24 -12.25 -21.65 -6.50
CA LEU A 24 -11.70 -23.00 -6.41
C LEU A 24 -10.18 -22.98 -6.22
N ALA A 25 -9.45 -22.11 -6.92
CA ALA A 25 -8.01 -21.96 -6.76
C ALA A 25 -7.63 -21.57 -5.32
N MET A 26 -8.32 -20.58 -4.73
CA MET A 26 -8.09 -20.13 -3.36
C MET A 26 -8.50 -21.18 -2.31
N SER A 27 -9.53 -21.97 -2.59
CA SER A 27 -9.97 -23.02 -1.66
C SER A 27 -9.03 -24.24 -1.60
N ARG A 28 -8.07 -24.37 -2.53
CA ARG A 28 -7.09 -25.47 -2.52
C ARG A 28 -6.08 -25.34 -1.38
N SER A 29 -5.81 -24.12 -0.92
CA SER A 29 -4.89 -23.82 0.18
C SER A 29 -5.57 -23.72 1.56
N GLY A 30 -6.86 -24.07 1.66
CA GLY A 30 -7.63 -24.00 2.90
C GLY A 30 -8.91 -23.17 2.76
N GLU A 31 -9.28 -22.46 3.81
CA GLU A 31 -10.43 -21.55 3.77
C GLU A 31 -10.14 -20.33 2.89
N VAL A 32 -11.13 -19.92 2.10
CA VAL A 32 -11.00 -18.71 1.29
C VAL A 32 -10.88 -17.49 2.23
N PRO A 33 -9.83 -16.65 2.11
CA PRO A 33 -9.61 -15.49 2.98
C PRO A 33 -10.60 -14.36 2.67
N LEU A 34 -11.86 -14.54 3.07
CA LEU A 34 -12.94 -13.59 2.82
C LEU A 34 -12.63 -12.21 3.40
N ALA A 35 -12.05 -12.16 4.61
CA ALA A 35 -11.69 -10.89 5.24
C ALA A 35 -10.72 -10.08 4.39
N SER A 36 -9.66 -10.72 3.86
CA SER A 36 -8.68 -10.06 2.99
C SER A 36 -9.28 -9.65 1.66
N LEU A 37 -10.18 -10.45 1.08
CA LEU A 37 -10.90 -10.09 -0.15
C LEU A 37 -11.82 -8.88 0.06
N PHE A 38 -12.59 -8.86 1.15
CA PHE A 38 -13.44 -7.72 1.50
C PHE A 38 -12.60 -6.47 1.76
N LEU A 39 -11.51 -6.58 2.52
CA LEU A 39 -10.59 -5.47 2.77
C LEU A 39 -10.00 -4.94 1.46
N CYS A 40 -9.60 -5.84 0.55
CA CYS A 40 -9.08 -5.47 -0.76
C CYS A 40 -10.11 -4.70 -1.59
N ILE A 41 -11.36 -5.17 -1.65
CA ILE A 41 -12.44 -4.48 -2.36
C ILE A 41 -12.68 -3.10 -1.77
N ILE A 42 -12.83 -3.00 -0.44
CA ILE A 42 -13.07 -1.72 0.24
C ILE A 42 -11.90 -0.77 -0.01
N ALA A 43 -10.66 -1.24 0.13
CA ALA A 43 -9.46 -0.44 -0.09
C ALA A 43 -9.36 0.05 -1.54
N LEU A 44 -9.63 -0.81 -2.53
CA LEU A 44 -9.61 -0.44 -3.95
C LEU A 44 -10.71 0.58 -4.27
N THR A 45 -11.93 0.36 -3.77
CA THR A 45 -13.04 1.31 -3.97
C THR A 45 -12.73 2.65 -3.32
N ALA A 46 -12.25 2.65 -2.08
CA ALA A 46 -11.88 3.87 -1.36
C ALA A 46 -10.74 4.62 -2.05
N ALA A 47 -9.66 3.92 -2.43
CA ALA A 47 -8.52 4.51 -3.12
C ALA A 47 -8.91 5.08 -4.49
N SER A 48 -9.79 4.38 -5.23
CA SER A 48 -10.29 4.85 -6.52
C SER A 48 -11.16 6.09 -6.37
N ALA A 49 -12.11 6.07 -5.43
CA ALA A 49 -12.98 7.21 -5.14
C ALA A 49 -12.17 8.43 -4.67
N TRP A 50 -11.19 8.21 -3.78
CA TRP A 50 -10.29 9.27 -3.32
C TRP A 50 -9.46 9.85 -4.46
N THR A 51 -8.90 8.98 -5.32
CA THR A 51 -8.13 9.42 -6.49
C THR A 51 -8.99 10.28 -7.42
N LEU A 52 -10.21 9.85 -7.74
CA LEU A 52 -11.13 10.63 -8.58
C LEU A 52 -11.44 11.99 -7.95
N MET A 53 -11.71 12.03 -6.65
CA MET A 53 -11.96 13.27 -5.91
C MET A 53 -10.77 14.23 -5.97
N VAL A 54 -9.55 13.73 -5.73
CA VAL A 54 -8.32 14.56 -5.78
C VAL A 54 -8.05 15.06 -7.21
N MET A 55 -8.28 14.23 -8.22
CA MET A 55 -8.04 14.62 -9.63
C MET A 55 -9.06 15.65 -10.14
N GLN A 56 -10.30 15.61 -9.67
CA GLN A 56 -11.34 16.54 -10.07
C GLN A 56 -11.23 17.91 -9.36
N HIS A 57 -10.50 17.99 -8.25
CA HIS A 57 -10.38 19.22 -7.49
C HIS A 57 -9.08 19.98 -7.86
N PRO A 58 -9.15 21.19 -8.48
CA PRO A 58 -7.96 21.86 -9.04
C PRO A 58 -6.92 22.32 -7.99
N GLY A 59 -7.38 22.68 -6.78
CA GLY A 59 -6.53 23.07 -5.64
C GLY A 59 -6.47 22.01 -4.54
N PRO A 60 -5.73 22.26 -3.45
CA PRO A 60 -5.70 21.37 -2.29
C PRO A 60 -7.12 21.20 -1.72
N LEU A 61 -7.41 19.98 -1.25
CA LEU A 61 -8.66 19.71 -0.56
C LEU A 61 -8.69 20.44 0.79
N LEU A 62 -9.88 20.69 1.33
CA LEU A 62 -10.03 21.26 2.68
C LEU A 62 -9.32 20.41 3.74
N ILE A 63 -9.36 19.08 3.59
CA ILE A 63 -8.66 18.16 4.49
C ILE A 63 -7.14 18.30 4.39
N ASP A 64 -6.59 18.59 3.20
CA ASP A 64 -5.15 18.82 3.01
C ASP A 64 -4.72 20.09 3.77
N LEU A 65 -5.51 21.16 3.66
CA LEU A 65 -5.26 22.42 4.37
C LEU A 65 -5.39 22.26 5.89
N GLN A 66 -6.38 21.49 6.35
CA GLN A 66 -6.55 21.20 7.78
C GLN A 66 -5.39 20.35 8.33
N ALA A 67 -4.96 19.33 7.58
CA ALA A 67 -3.80 18.53 7.95
C ALA A 67 -2.52 19.39 8.01
N GLN A 68 -2.29 20.24 7.01
CA GLN A 68 -1.14 21.16 7.00
C GLN A 68 -1.15 22.09 8.22
N ARG A 69 -2.31 22.68 8.56
CA ARG A 69 -2.45 23.50 9.77
C ARG A 69 -2.18 22.71 11.04
N LEU A 70 -2.74 21.51 11.16
CA LEU A 70 -2.50 20.64 12.32
C LEU A 70 -1.00 20.33 12.49
N PHE A 71 -0.32 19.91 11.42
CA PHE A 71 1.11 19.59 11.49
C PHE A 71 1.97 20.83 11.76
N SER A 72 1.62 22.00 11.20
CA SER A 72 2.30 23.25 11.53
C SER A 72 2.15 23.65 13.00
N TRP A 73 0.99 23.35 13.60
CA TRP A 73 0.73 23.63 15.01
C TRP A 73 1.46 22.64 15.94
N LEU A 74 1.60 21.37 15.53
CA LEU A 74 2.36 20.36 16.25
C LEU A 74 3.88 20.48 16.04
N ALA A 75 4.34 21.30 15.10
CA ALA A 75 5.74 21.40 14.74
C ALA A 75 6.57 21.90 15.93
N THR A 76 7.39 21.00 16.48
CA THR A 76 8.44 21.29 17.45
C THR A 76 9.76 20.77 16.89
N PRO A 77 10.93 21.31 17.28
CA PRO A 77 12.21 20.93 16.68
C PRO A 77 12.44 19.42 16.67
N TRP A 78 12.19 18.75 17.80
CA TRP A 78 12.38 17.30 17.91
C TRP A 78 11.40 16.49 17.06
N LEU A 79 10.14 16.95 16.90
CA LEU A 79 9.16 16.29 16.03
C LEU A 79 9.56 16.45 14.56
N THR A 80 10.06 17.62 14.19
CA THR A 80 10.56 17.89 12.84
C THR A 80 11.76 16.99 12.53
N ASP A 81 12.74 16.91 13.43
CA ASP A 81 13.91 16.03 13.25
C ASP A 81 13.52 14.55 13.16
N ALA A 82 12.63 14.09 14.05
CA ALA A 82 12.11 12.74 14.01
C ALA A 82 11.35 12.46 12.69
N SER A 83 10.57 13.41 12.20
CA SER A 83 9.85 13.27 10.93
C SER A 83 10.79 13.19 9.72
N LEU A 84 11.91 13.93 9.75
CA LEU A 84 12.93 13.90 8.71
C LEU A 84 13.64 12.54 8.69
N LEU A 85 14.03 12.03 9.86
CA LEU A 85 14.62 10.69 9.97
C LEU A 85 13.66 9.61 9.45
N LEU A 86 12.38 9.68 9.82
CA LEU A 86 11.37 8.74 9.32
C LEU A 86 11.16 8.85 7.81
N ALA A 87 11.26 10.07 7.25
CA ALA A 87 11.22 10.28 5.81
C ALA A 87 12.42 9.64 5.11
N GLU A 88 13.64 9.81 5.64
CA GLU A 88 14.85 9.18 5.12
C GLU A 88 14.78 7.64 5.14
N VAL A 89 14.26 7.06 6.23
CA VAL A 89 14.03 5.61 6.31
C VAL A 89 13.02 5.14 5.25
N GLY A 90 12.02 5.98 4.94
CA GLY A 90 11.02 5.70 3.91
C GLY A 90 11.48 5.97 2.48
N ASP A 91 12.65 6.58 2.27
CA ASP A 91 13.21 6.78 0.94
C ASP A 91 13.80 5.47 0.38
N LYS A 92 14.11 5.45 -0.91
CA LYS A 92 14.61 4.28 -1.64
C LYS A 92 15.79 3.62 -0.91
N ALA A 93 16.77 4.41 -0.48
CA ALA A 93 17.94 3.89 0.23
C ALA A 93 17.55 3.30 1.60
N GLY A 94 16.70 3.99 2.37
CA GLY A 94 16.21 3.51 3.66
C GLY A 94 15.44 2.19 3.54
N ILE A 95 14.53 2.09 2.56
CA ILE A 95 13.76 0.86 2.29
C ILE A 95 14.66 -0.30 1.85
N ILE A 96 15.66 -0.04 0.99
CA ILE A 96 16.62 -1.08 0.60
C ILE A 96 17.41 -1.56 1.81
N THR A 97 17.94 -0.65 2.62
CA THR A 97 18.68 -1.00 3.84
C THR A 97 17.82 -1.79 4.83
N LEU A 98 16.54 -1.44 4.96
CA LEU A 98 15.60 -2.13 5.86
C LEU A 98 15.26 -3.54 5.38
N VAL A 99 15.02 -3.73 4.07
CA VAL A 99 14.53 -4.99 3.51
C VAL A 99 15.67 -5.94 3.13
N ALA A 100 16.86 -5.43 2.79
CA ALA A 100 17.97 -6.24 2.29
C ALA A 100 18.44 -7.35 3.25
N PRO A 101 18.57 -7.14 4.58
CA PRO A 101 18.94 -8.21 5.50
C PRO A 101 17.93 -9.36 5.48
N TRP A 102 16.64 -9.03 5.42
CA TRP A 102 15.57 -10.01 5.37
C TRP A 102 15.53 -10.75 4.02
N ALA A 103 15.70 -10.03 2.91
CA ALA A 103 15.82 -10.63 1.58
C ALA A 103 17.02 -11.57 1.48
N LEU A 104 18.18 -11.18 2.02
CA LEU A 104 19.38 -12.01 2.07
C LEU A 104 19.14 -13.26 2.91
N TRP A 105 18.53 -13.11 4.09
CA TRP A 105 18.17 -14.26 4.90
C TRP A 105 17.25 -15.23 4.15
N LEU A 106 16.18 -14.75 3.51
CA LEU A 106 15.27 -15.59 2.71
C LEU A 106 16.00 -16.30 1.57
N LEU A 107 16.98 -15.66 0.94
CA LEU A 107 17.83 -16.28 -0.08
C LEU A 107 18.69 -17.40 0.52
N LEU A 108 19.31 -17.17 1.69
CA LEU A 108 20.13 -18.17 2.38
C LEU A 108 19.32 -19.40 2.81
N VAL A 109 18.07 -19.22 3.28
CA VAL A 109 17.15 -20.32 3.60
C VAL A 109 16.38 -20.85 2.39
N LYS A 110 16.72 -20.39 1.18
CA LYS A 110 16.14 -20.82 -0.10
C LYS A 110 14.61 -20.67 -0.20
N ARG A 111 14.04 -19.71 0.53
CA ARG A 111 12.60 -19.35 0.47
C ARG A 111 12.33 -18.36 -0.67
N ILE A 112 12.62 -18.81 -1.89
CA ILE A 112 12.47 -18.02 -3.12
C ILE A 112 11.01 -17.62 -3.37
N ASP A 113 10.06 -18.43 -2.89
CA ASP A 113 8.63 -18.13 -2.87
C ASP A 113 8.35 -16.80 -2.15
N LEU A 114 8.83 -16.64 -0.92
CA LEU A 114 8.62 -15.44 -0.12
C LEU A 114 9.39 -14.24 -0.69
N LEU A 115 10.61 -14.48 -1.16
CA LEU A 115 11.42 -13.45 -1.81
C LEU A 115 10.73 -12.89 -3.06
N ALA A 116 10.18 -13.76 -3.91
CA ALA A 116 9.45 -13.36 -5.11
C ALA A 116 8.18 -12.57 -4.77
N HIS A 117 7.42 -12.98 -3.74
CA HIS A 117 6.25 -12.23 -3.28
C HIS A 117 6.63 -10.83 -2.79
N GLY A 118 7.67 -10.72 -1.97
CA GLY A 118 8.17 -9.44 -1.49
C GLY A 118 8.65 -8.54 -2.63
N ALA A 119 9.43 -9.10 -3.57
CA ALA A 119 9.94 -8.37 -4.73
C ALA A 119 8.81 -7.89 -5.65
N LEU A 120 7.81 -8.74 -5.93
CA LEU A 120 6.65 -8.36 -6.73
C LEU A 120 5.81 -7.27 -6.06
N ALA A 121 5.63 -7.35 -4.74
CA ALA A 121 4.86 -6.36 -3.99
C ALA A 121 5.57 -5.00 -3.96
N LEU A 122 6.87 -4.97 -3.62
CA LEU A 122 7.67 -3.73 -3.58
C LEU A 122 7.92 -3.15 -4.98
N GLY A 123 8.28 -4.00 -5.95
CA GLY A 123 8.45 -3.59 -7.34
C GLY A 123 7.13 -3.10 -7.95
N GLY A 124 6.03 -3.80 -7.67
CA GLY A 124 4.69 -3.44 -8.12
C GLY A 124 4.24 -2.08 -7.60
N ILE A 125 4.39 -1.81 -6.29
CA ILE A 125 4.03 -0.49 -5.74
C ILE A 125 4.95 0.62 -6.24
N GLY A 126 6.25 0.35 -6.43
CA GLY A 126 7.17 1.29 -7.05
C GLY A 126 6.77 1.66 -8.49
N ALA A 127 6.40 0.67 -9.30
CA ALA A 127 5.90 0.87 -10.65
C ALA A 127 4.57 1.64 -10.66
N LEU A 128 3.60 1.26 -9.81
CA LEU A 128 2.32 1.95 -9.69
C LEU A 128 2.47 3.41 -9.25
N ASN A 129 3.39 3.71 -8.33
CA ASN A 129 3.69 5.10 -7.97
C ASN A 129 4.29 5.88 -9.14
N THR A 130 5.24 5.27 -9.85
CA THR A 130 5.91 5.93 -10.98
C THR A 130 4.92 6.24 -12.10
N LEU A 131 4.11 5.25 -12.48
CA LEU A 131 3.07 5.39 -13.50
C LEU A 131 1.96 6.34 -13.03
N GLY A 132 1.48 6.18 -11.80
CA GLY A 132 0.45 7.04 -11.22
C GLY A 132 0.88 8.51 -11.21
N LYS A 133 2.12 8.79 -10.80
CA LYS A 133 2.67 10.15 -10.84
C LYS A 133 2.72 10.71 -12.26
N ALA A 134 3.13 9.90 -13.24
CA ALA A 134 3.16 10.32 -14.64
C ALA A 134 1.75 10.58 -15.21
N VAL A 135 0.76 9.78 -14.82
CA VAL A 135 -0.63 9.89 -15.29
C VAL A 135 -1.37 11.07 -14.65
N PHE A 136 -1.23 11.23 -13.33
CA PHE A 136 -2.00 12.21 -12.56
C PHE A 136 -1.37 13.59 -12.56
N ALA A 137 -0.04 13.67 -12.74
CA ALA A 137 0.73 14.90 -12.87
C ALA A 137 0.39 15.99 -11.82
N ARG A 138 0.01 15.58 -10.59
CA ARG A 138 -0.44 16.49 -9.54
C ARG A 138 0.74 17.29 -9.01
N ALA A 139 0.70 18.60 -9.17
CA ALA A 139 1.72 19.51 -8.65
C ALA A 139 1.79 19.47 -7.10
N ARG A 140 2.96 19.77 -6.55
CA ARG A 140 3.13 20.01 -5.11
C ARG A 140 2.86 21.49 -4.82
N PRO A 141 2.02 21.82 -3.82
CA PRO A 141 2.03 23.16 -3.25
C PRO A 141 3.43 23.45 -2.69
N ASP A 142 4.00 24.62 -2.99
CA ASP A 142 5.28 25.13 -2.46
C ASP A 142 6.43 24.11 -2.55
N THR A 143 6.86 23.80 -3.78
CA THR A 143 7.87 22.75 -4.02
C THR A 143 9.24 23.19 -3.45
N PRO A 144 9.77 22.53 -2.40
CA PRO A 144 11.14 22.80 -1.94
C PRO A 144 12.14 22.46 -3.04
N ASP A 145 13.28 23.15 -3.10
CA ASP A 145 14.26 23.00 -4.20
C ASP A 145 14.69 21.55 -4.47
N TYR A 146 14.82 20.73 -3.41
CA TYR A 146 15.20 19.31 -3.51
C TYR A 146 14.09 18.40 -4.07
N LEU A 147 12.88 18.92 -4.31
CA LEU A 147 11.71 18.20 -4.83
C LEU A 147 11.18 18.79 -6.15
N VAL A 148 11.86 19.80 -6.70
CA VAL A 148 11.52 20.45 -7.97
C VAL A 148 11.45 19.40 -9.07
N GLY A 149 10.31 19.34 -9.75
CA GLY A 149 10.03 18.35 -10.80
C GLY A 149 9.39 17.04 -10.33
N SER A 150 9.05 16.89 -9.04
CA SER A 150 8.39 15.68 -8.53
C SER A 150 6.90 15.87 -8.22
N PHE A 151 6.05 14.98 -8.75
CA PHE A 151 4.61 15.00 -8.48
C PHE A 151 4.27 14.60 -7.03
N SER A 152 3.18 15.17 -6.51
CA SER A 152 2.68 14.97 -5.14
C SER A 152 1.87 13.69 -4.96
N TYR A 153 1.20 13.22 -6.01
CA TYR A 153 0.24 12.13 -5.94
C TYR A 153 0.56 10.98 -6.92
N PRO A 154 0.47 9.71 -6.50
CA PRO A 154 0.32 9.23 -5.13
C PRO A 154 1.63 9.36 -4.31
N SER A 155 1.52 9.28 -2.98
CA SER A 155 2.69 9.31 -2.08
C SER A 155 3.48 8.00 -2.14
N ALA A 156 4.72 8.07 -2.61
CA ALA A 156 5.62 6.92 -2.70
C ALA A 156 6.02 6.38 -1.32
N HIS A 157 6.32 7.26 -0.36
CA HIS A 157 6.70 6.86 1.00
C HIS A 157 5.55 6.13 1.70
N THR A 158 4.35 6.73 1.69
CA THR A 158 3.17 6.15 2.36
C THR A 158 2.79 4.80 1.77
N SER A 159 2.71 4.70 0.45
CA SER A 159 2.31 3.46 -0.20
C SER A 159 3.35 2.34 -0.05
N THR A 160 4.64 2.66 -0.08
CA THR A 160 5.71 1.70 0.19
C THR A 160 5.62 1.17 1.63
N TRP A 161 5.41 2.04 2.62
CA TRP A 161 5.23 1.62 4.02
C TRP A 161 4.01 0.72 4.22
N VAL A 162 2.88 1.03 3.58
CA VAL A 162 1.69 0.16 3.63
C VAL A 162 2.02 -1.24 3.12
N VAL A 163 2.80 -1.36 2.04
CA VAL A 163 3.24 -2.65 1.50
C VAL A 163 4.21 -3.36 2.44
N VAL A 164 5.23 -2.67 2.96
CA VAL A 164 6.21 -3.25 3.90
C VAL A 164 5.51 -3.76 5.17
N VAL A 165 4.63 -2.97 5.77
CA VAL A 165 3.87 -3.36 6.96
C VAL A 165 2.93 -4.53 6.63
N GLY A 166 2.25 -4.48 5.48
CA GLY A 166 1.35 -5.55 5.04
C GLY A 166 2.06 -6.90 4.84
N ILE A 167 3.23 -6.88 4.19
CA ILE A 167 4.07 -8.08 4.00
C ILE A 167 4.56 -8.60 5.36
N THR A 168 5.04 -7.70 6.22
CA THR A 168 5.54 -8.08 7.55
C THR A 168 4.43 -8.71 8.40
N ALA A 169 3.25 -8.11 8.42
CA ALA A 169 2.09 -8.64 9.13
C ALA A 169 1.67 -10.01 8.57
N ALA A 170 1.65 -10.18 7.25
CA ALA A 170 1.34 -11.46 6.62
C ALA A 170 2.37 -12.54 6.96
N PHE A 171 3.65 -12.18 7.00
CA PHE A 171 4.74 -13.09 7.39
C PHE A 171 4.60 -13.51 8.86
N VAL A 172 4.38 -12.56 9.78
CA VAL A 172 4.22 -12.84 11.22
C VAL A 172 2.96 -13.68 11.51
N ALA A 173 1.88 -13.47 10.74
CA ALA A 173 0.64 -14.22 10.89
C ALA A 173 0.68 -15.61 10.22
N SER A 174 1.71 -15.90 9.42
CA SER A 174 1.87 -17.20 8.77
C SER A 174 2.55 -18.17 9.76
N PRO A 175 1.92 -19.30 10.11
CA PRO A 175 2.48 -20.29 11.03
C PRO A 175 3.69 -21.05 10.47
#